data_AF-A0A3B9CVP2-F1
#
_entry.id   AF-A0A3B9CVP2-F1
#
_cell.length_a   1.000
_cell.length_b   1.000
_cell.length_c   1.000
_cell.angle_alpha   90.00
_cell.angle_beta   90.00
_cell.angle_gamma   90.00
#
_symmetry.space_group_name_H-M   'P 1'
#
loop_
_entity.id
_entity.type
_entity.pdbx_description
1 polymer ?
#
loop_
_entity_poly.entity_id
_entity_poly.type
_entity_poly.pdbx_seq_one_letter_code
_entity_poly.pdbx_strand_id
1 'polypeptide(L)' 'MDDKKKTAVATFAGGCFWCTEAVFERLKGVSKVTSGYIGGSVPNPTYRQVCEG' A
#
# COMPACT_ATOMS: atom_id res chain seq x y z
N MET A 1 4.46 -23.38 10.67
CA MET A 1 3.80 -22.91 11.91
C MET A 1 4.25 -21.49 12.13
N ASP A 2 3.30 -20.57 12.02
CA ASP A 2 3.48 -19.13 11.81
C ASP A 2 4.11 -18.42 13.02
N ASP A 3 5.34 -17.91 12.83
CA ASP A 3 6.00 -16.95 13.71
C ASP A 3 5.19 -15.64 13.71
N LYS A 4 4.31 -15.49 14.70
CA LYS A 4 3.47 -14.31 14.92
C LYS A 4 4.32 -13.14 15.45
N LYS A 5 5.24 -12.64 14.62
CA LYS A 5 6.05 -11.45 14.90
C LYS A 5 5.10 -10.25 14.99
N LYS A 6 5.16 -9.48 16.08
CA LYS A 6 4.38 -8.23 16.22
C LYS A 6 4.82 -7.25 15.13
N THR A 7 3.97 -7.02 14.13
CA THR A 7 4.18 -6.05 13.05
C THR A 7 3.31 -4.82 13.28
N ALA A 8 3.83 -3.65 12.93
CA ALA A 8 3.07 -2.41 12.90
C ALA A 8 2.67 -2.10 11.45
N VAL A 9 1.52 -1.43 11.28
CA VAL A 9 1.03 -0.98 9.97
C VAL A 9 1.30 0.50 9.83
N ALA A 10 1.86 0.90 8.68
CA ALA A 10 2.03 2.30 8.29
C ALA A 10 1.46 2.48 6.88
N THR A 11 0.80 3.62 6.64
CA THR A 11 0.20 3.98 5.34
C THR A 11 0.90 5.19 4.77
N PHE A 12 1.33 5.10 3.51
CA PHE A 12 2.02 6.17 2.80
C PHE A 12 1.23 6.55 1.54
N ALA A 13 1.07 7.86 1.29
CA ALA A 13 0.49 8.41 0.07
C ALA A 13 1.51 9.40 -0.51
N GLY A 14 2.32 8.95 -1.48
CA GLY A 14 3.54 9.64 -1.91
C GLY A 14 3.80 9.63 -3.42
N GLY A 15 2.75 9.58 -4.25
CA GLY A 15 2.87 9.53 -5.72
C GLY A 15 2.51 8.15 -6.28
N CYS A 16 3.20 7.73 -7.35
CA CYS A 16 2.96 6.45 -8.01
C CYS A 16 3.27 5.28 -7.07
N PHE A 17 2.25 4.51 -6.69
CA PHE A 17 2.41 3.41 -5.74
C PHE A 17 3.34 2.31 -6.26
N TRP A 18 3.49 2.10 -7.57
CA TRP A 18 4.43 1.11 -8.12
C TRP A 18 5.89 1.38 -7.75
N CYS A 19 6.30 2.65 -7.74
CA CYS A 19 7.66 3.02 -7.36
C CYS A 19 7.87 2.83 -5.85
N THR A 20 6.87 3.20 -5.07
CA THR A 20 6.92 3.14 -3.60
C THR A 20 6.87 1.69 -3.08
N GLU A 21 6.01 0.85 -3.65
CA GLU A 21 5.87 -0.56 -3.31
C GLU A 21 7.17 -1.33 -3.52
N ALA A 22 7.79 -1.19 -4.68
CA ALA A 22 9.05 -1.87 -5.01
C ALA A 22 10.20 -1.50 -4.06
N VAL A 23 10.21 -0.27 -3.52
CA VAL A 23 11.20 0.15 -2.51
C VAL A 23 10.90 -0.53 -1.17
N PHE A 24 9.65 -0.49 -0.70
CA PHE A 24 9.28 -1.09 0.59
C PHE A 24 9.42 -2.62 0.63
N GLU A 25 9.15 -3.32 -0.48
CA GLU A 25 9.33 -4.78 -0.57
C GLU A 25 10.78 -5.22 -0.36
N ARG A 26 11.75 -4.36 -0.68
CA ARG A 26 13.19 -4.65 -0.53
C ARG A 26 13.72 -4.28 0.85
N LEU A 27 12.95 -3.59 1.68
CA LEU A 27 13.40 -3.16 3.00
C LEU A 27 13.41 -4.32 4.00
N LYS A 28 14.55 -4.55 4.63
CA LYS A 28 14.69 -5.54 5.70
C LYS A 28 13.77 -5.18 6.86
N GLY A 29 12.92 -6.12 7.27
CA GLY A 29 11.95 -5.93 8.36
C GLY A 29 10.54 -5.62 7.88
N VAL A 30 10.34 -5.32 6.60
CA VAL A 30 9.00 -5.27 6.01
C VAL A 30 8.53 -6.69 5.71
N SER A 31 7.38 -7.06 6.27
CA SER A 31 6.80 -8.39 6.07
C SER A 31 5.83 -8.45 4.90
N LYS A 32 5.16 -7.33 4.58
CA LYS A 32 4.13 -7.24 3.54
C LYS A 32 3.96 -5.79 3.11
N VAL A 33 3.77 -5.58 1.81
CA VAL A 33 3.37 -4.31 1.21
C VAL A 33 2.04 -4.51 0.48
N THR A 34 1.19 -3.49 0.43
CA THR A 34 -0.09 -3.56 -0.28
C THR A 34 -0.42 -2.20 -0.86
N SER A 35 -0.53 -2.13 -2.18
CA SER A 35 -0.97 -0.95 -2.92
C SER A 35 -2.50 -0.79 -2.88
N GLY A 36 -2.98 0.45 -2.80
CA GLY A 36 -4.41 0.77 -2.75
C GLY A 36 -4.69 2.27 -2.78
N TYR A 37 -5.97 2.62 -2.67
CA TYR A 37 -6.45 4.00 -2.70
C TYR A 37 -7.07 4.38 -1.36
N ILE A 38 -6.81 5.59 -0.88
CA ILE A 38 -7.32 6.12 0.37
C ILE A 38 -7.49 7.65 0.25
N GLY A 39 -8.37 8.23 1.07
CA GLY A 39 -8.58 9.69 1.13
C GLY A 39 -9.60 10.25 0.15
N GLY A 40 -10.26 9.41 -0.65
CA GLY A 40 -11.37 9.78 -1.53
C GLY A 40 -12.75 9.50 -0.92
N SER A 41 -13.81 9.95 -1.61
CA SER A 41 -15.21 9.79 -1.17
C SER A 41 -15.90 8.55 -1.75
N VAL A 42 -15.32 7.91 -2.77
CA VAL A 42 -15.90 6.72 -3.43
C VAL A 42 -15.51 5.47 -2.64
N PRO A 43 -16.48 4.65 -2.19
CA PRO A 43 -16.18 3.38 -1.53
C PRO A 43 -15.62 2.37 -2.53
N ASN A 44 -14.54 1.67 -2.16
CA ASN A 44 -13.87 0.64 -2.97
C ASN A 44 -13.59 1.09 -4.43
N PRO A 45 -12.86 2.19 -4.63
CA PRO A 45 -12.66 2.74 -5.96
C PRO A 45 -11.81 1.78 -6.81
N THR A 46 -12.14 1.69 -8.09
CA THR A 46 -11.31 0.99 -9.08
C THR A 46 -10.21 1.91 -9.59
N TYR A 47 -9.12 1.34 -10.09
CA TYR A 47 -8.01 2.11 -10.70
C TYR A 47 -8.52 3.11 -11.75
N ARG A 48 -9.44 2.67 -12.61
CA ARG A 48 -10.03 3.51 -13.66
C ARG A 48 -10.75 4.73 -13.10
N GLN A 49 -11.56 4.56 -12.06
CA GLN A 49 -12.27 5.68 -11.41
C GLN A 49 -11.32 6.70 -10.78
N VAL A 50 -10.13 6.29 -10.34
CA VAL A 50 -9.11 7.20 -9.79
C VAL A 50 -8.35 7.93 -10.89
N CYS A 51 -8.08 7.25 -12.02
CA CYS A 51 -7.38 7.85 -13.17
C CYS A 51 -8.26 8.76 -14.03
N GLU A 52 -9.58 8.59 -13.99
CA GLU A 52 -10.56 9.46 -14.67
C GLU A 52 -10.95 10.71 -13.83
N GLY A 53 -10.33 10.89 -12.66
CA GLY A 53 -10.56 12.03 -11.76
C GLY A 53 -10.16 13.37 -12.33
#